data_AF-A0A2V6GIR5-F1
#
_entry.id   AF-A0A2V6GIR5-F1
#
_cell.length_a   1.000
_cell.length_b   1.000
_cell.length_c   1.000
_cell.angle_alpha   90.00
_cell.angle_beta   90.00
_cell.angle_gamma   90.00
#
_symmetry.space_group_name_H-M   'P 1'
#
loop_
_entity.id
_entity.type
_entity.pdbx_description
1 polymer ?
#
loop_
_entity_poly.entity_id
_entity_poly.type
_entity_poly.pdbx_seq_one_letter_code
_entity_poly.pdbx_strand_id
1 'polypeptide(L)'
;RLAKISKVRIYFAPGFRSTAVLFVGWLGAQLNWHIDEVKSSGELRFTRASRQHIDVDLRERNGEPVHEIALTSGDVEFRVTYAHCGDLLEVSRIHNDENRVPQLMPAGNNDPVGLISEELIRGGPHRVYLNALNCVRDLL
;
A
#
# COMPACT_ATOMS: atom_id res chain seq x y z
N ARG A 1 13.81 -9.41 4.02
CA ARG A 1 13.42 -9.13 2.61
C ARG A 1 12.68 -7.79 2.48
N LEU A 2 11.66 -7.50 3.30
CA LEU A 2 10.99 -6.18 3.34
C LEU A 2 11.93 -4.98 3.60
N ALA A 3 13.03 -5.20 4.34
CA ALA A 3 14.09 -4.20 4.53
C ALA A 3 14.89 -3.85 3.25
N LYS A 4 14.51 -4.34 2.07
CA LYS A 4 15.13 -4.01 0.78
C LYS A 4 14.14 -3.39 -0.22
N ILE A 5 12.93 -3.03 0.23
CA ILE A 5 11.97 -2.34 -0.63
C ILE A 5 12.59 -1.03 -1.12
N SER A 6 12.59 -0.84 -2.43
CA SER A 6 13.11 0.35 -3.11
C SER A 6 12.02 1.08 -3.88
N LYS A 7 10.94 0.39 -4.26
CA LYS A 7 9.83 0.99 -5.01
C LYS A 7 8.49 0.43 -4.57
N VAL A 8 7.49 1.31 -4.52
CA VAL A 8 6.07 0.97 -4.36
C VAL A 8 5.30 1.59 -5.51
N ARG A 9 4.40 0.84 -6.13
CA ARG A 9 3.46 1.36 -7.12
C ARG A 9 2.04 0.99 -6.70
N ILE A 10 1.14 1.96 -6.73
CA ILE A 10 -0.26 1.75 -6.37
C ILE A 10 -1.12 2.29 -7.49
N TYR A 11 -2.06 1.46 -7.97
CA TYR A 11 -3.12 1.93 -8.86
C TYR A 11 -4.43 2.07 -8.10
N PHE A 12 -5.09 3.20 -8.31
CA PHE A 12 -6.33 3.57 -7.61
C PHE A 12 -7.34 4.19 -8.58
N ALA A 13 -8.62 4.12 -8.24
CA ALA A 13 -9.70 4.67 -9.07
C ALA A 13 -9.81 6.20 -8.95
N PRO A 14 -10.34 6.90 -9.97
CA PRO A 14 -10.59 8.34 -9.87
C PRO A 14 -11.41 8.70 -8.63
N GLY A 15 -10.99 9.73 -7.89
CA GLY A 15 -11.60 10.15 -6.63
C GLY A 15 -11.09 9.43 -5.36
N PHE A 16 -10.25 8.39 -5.49
CA PHE A 16 -9.72 7.63 -4.35
C PHE A 16 -8.24 7.93 -4.04
N ARG A 17 -7.73 9.09 -4.46
CA ARG A 17 -6.34 9.50 -4.20
C ARG A 17 -6.01 9.52 -2.71
N SER A 18 -6.89 10.07 -1.88
CA SER A 18 -6.70 10.12 -0.42
C SER A 18 -6.57 8.72 0.18
N THR A 19 -7.36 7.75 -0.30
CA THR A 19 -7.26 6.34 0.08
C THR A 19 -5.89 5.76 -0.28
N ALA A 20 -5.41 6.02 -1.50
CA ALA A 20 -4.08 5.56 -1.92
C ALA A 20 -2.96 6.18 -1.09
N VAL A 21 -3.03 7.49 -0.80
CA VAL A 21 -2.06 8.20 0.06
C VAL A 21 -2.09 7.66 1.49
N LEU A 22 -3.27 7.46 2.07
CA LEU A 22 -3.43 6.85 3.40
C LEU A 22 -2.86 5.43 3.44
N PHE A 23 -3.06 4.63 2.40
CA PHE A 23 -2.50 3.29 2.31
C PHE A 23 -0.96 3.31 2.27
N VAL A 24 -0.35 4.26 1.55
CA VAL A 24 1.10 4.48 1.61
C VAL A 24 1.54 4.91 3.01
N GLY A 25 0.80 5.81 3.65
CA GLY A 25 1.10 6.25 5.02
C GLY A 25 1.03 5.11 6.01
N TRP A 26 0.07 4.20 5.83
CA TRP A 26 -0.02 2.97 6.61
C TRP A 26 1.20 2.08 6.40
N LEU A 27 1.60 1.82 5.14
CA LEU A 27 2.82 1.07 4.83
C LEU A 27 4.06 1.71 5.47
N GLY A 28 4.17 3.03 5.37
CA GLY A 28 5.27 3.80 5.94
C GLY A 28 5.31 3.68 7.47
N ALA A 29 4.16 3.79 8.14
CA ALA A 29 4.06 3.60 9.58
C ALA A 29 4.47 2.17 10.03
N GLN A 30 4.07 1.13 9.29
CA GLN A 30 4.43 -0.25 9.62
C GLN A 30 5.93 -0.53 9.38
N LEU A 31 6.54 0.13 8.41
CA LEU A 31 7.91 -0.12 7.98
C LEU A 31 8.91 0.95 8.45
N ASN A 32 8.45 1.88 9.30
CA ASN A 32 9.20 3.01 9.83
C ASN A 32 9.83 3.89 8.74
N TRP A 33 9.04 4.22 7.73
CA TRP A 33 9.38 5.16 6.67
C TRP A 33 8.87 6.55 7.01
N HIS A 34 9.60 7.55 6.53
CA HIS A 34 9.29 8.96 6.71
C HIS A 34 9.26 9.61 5.33
N ILE A 35 8.34 10.55 5.12
CA ILE A 35 8.32 11.33 3.89
C ILE A 35 9.61 12.16 3.85
N ASP A 36 10.29 12.08 2.71
CA ASP A 36 11.51 12.84 2.42
C ASP A 36 11.19 13.95 1.42
N GLU A 37 10.48 13.62 0.35
CA GLU A 37 10.20 14.55 -0.73
C GLU A 37 8.89 14.20 -1.45
N VAL A 38 8.17 15.23 -1.90
CA VAL A 38 7.02 15.12 -2.79
C VAL A 38 7.45 15.66 -4.16
N LYS A 39 7.68 14.78 -5.13
CA LYS A 39 8.15 15.20 -6.46
C LYS A 39 7.00 15.73 -7.33
N SER A 40 5.85 15.06 -7.24
CA SER A 40 4.64 15.42 -7.97
C SER A 40 3.39 14.92 -7.23
N SER A 41 2.21 15.18 -7.78
CA SER A 41 0.94 14.72 -7.20
C SER A 41 0.81 13.20 -7.09
N GLY A 42 1.57 12.44 -7.89
CA GLY A 42 1.60 10.98 -7.90
C GLY A 42 2.96 10.37 -7.50
N GLU A 43 4.04 11.16 -7.42
CA GLU A 43 5.36 10.65 -7.08
C GLU A 43 5.83 11.15 -5.71
N LEU A 44 5.96 10.22 -4.77
CA LEU A 44 6.44 10.48 -3.42
C LEU A 44 7.77 9.77 -3.19
N ARG A 45 8.61 10.33 -2.34
CA ARG A 45 9.84 9.69 -1.88
C ARG A 45 9.82 9.60 -0.37
N PHE A 46 10.07 8.38 0.11
CA PHE A 46 10.23 8.10 1.53
C PHE A 46 11.68 7.76 1.83
N THR A 47 12.09 7.98 3.07
CA THR A 47 13.35 7.49 3.63
C THR A 47 13.07 6.58 4.80
N ARG A 48 13.96 5.61 5.00
CA ARG A 48 13.99 4.77 6.20
C ARG A 48 15.18 5.14 7.08
N ALA A 49 15.25 4.60 8.29
CA ALA A 49 16.32 4.88 9.26
C ALA A 49 17.76 4.70 8.70
N SER A 50 17.99 3.80 7.74
CA SER A 50 19.28 3.62 7.08
C SER A 50 19.55 4.56 5.89
N ARG A 51 18.77 5.64 5.74
CA ARG A 51 18.88 6.64 4.66
C ARG A 51 18.73 6.11 3.23
N GLN A 52 18.23 4.89 3.06
CA GLN A 52 17.85 4.42 1.74
C GLN A 52 16.49 5.02 1.37
N HIS A 53 16.39 5.51 0.13
CA HIS A 53 15.15 6.02 -0.42
C HIS A 53 14.24 4.90 -0.91
N ILE A 54 12.94 5.13 -0.77
CA ILE A 54 11.86 4.34 -1.37
C ILE A 54 11.06 5.29 -2.26
N ASP A 55 11.03 5.02 -3.56
CA ASP A 55 10.19 5.76 -4.48
C ASP A 55 8.77 5.16 -4.51
N VAL A 56 7.75 5.99 -4.37
CA VAL A 56 6.35 5.61 -4.38
C VAL A 56 5.65 6.30 -5.55
N ASP A 57 4.97 5.50 -6.36
CA ASP A 57 4.30 5.91 -7.60
C ASP A 57 2.81 5.58 -7.53
N LEU A 58 2.00 6.63 -7.36
CA LEU A 58 0.54 6.60 -7.28
C LEU A 58 -0.03 6.90 -8.66
N ARG A 59 -0.77 5.94 -9.23
CA ARG A 59 -1.32 6.03 -10.58
C ARG A 59 -2.83 5.89 -10.58
N GLU A 60 -3.50 6.87 -11.16
CA GLU A 60 -4.94 6.82 -11.35
C GLU A 60 -5.30 5.95 -12.57
N ARG A 61 -6.26 5.04 -12.40
CA ARG A 61 -6.83 4.19 -13.45
C ARG A 61 -8.22 3.72 -13.05
N ASN A 62 -9.15 3.62 -14.01
CA ASN A 62 -10.49 3.07 -13.75
C ASN A 62 -10.42 1.65 -13.13
N GLY A 63 -11.24 1.40 -12.11
CA GLY A 63 -11.27 0.12 -11.39
C GLY A 63 -11.77 0.28 -9.95
N GLU A 64 -11.32 -0.62 -9.06
CA GLU A 64 -11.59 -0.53 -7.62
C GLU A 64 -10.81 0.62 -6.95
N PRO A 65 -11.27 1.10 -5.78
CA PRO A 65 -10.63 2.18 -5.02
C PRO A 65 -9.11 2.06 -4.94
N VAL A 66 -8.59 0.89 -4.56
CA VAL A 66 -7.17 0.51 -4.67
C VAL A 66 -7.14 -0.89 -5.26
N HIS A 67 -6.86 -1.01 -6.56
CA HIS A 67 -7.02 -2.28 -7.28
C HIS A 67 -5.70 -3.01 -7.56
N GLU A 68 -4.56 -2.35 -7.37
CA GLU A 68 -3.25 -2.99 -7.56
C GLU A 68 -2.18 -2.33 -6.71
N ILE A 69 -1.36 -3.15 -6.05
CA ILE A 69 -0.17 -2.74 -5.32
C ILE A 69 1.00 -3.58 -5.80
N ALA A 70 2.10 -2.94 -6.20
CA ALA A 70 3.35 -3.60 -6.53
C ALA A 70 4.50 -3.08 -5.66
N LEU A 71 5.27 -3.99 -5.07
CA LEU A 71 6.41 -3.71 -4.21
C LEU A 71 7.66 -4.32 -4.84
N THR A 72 8.67 -3.50 -5.13
CA THR A 72 9.96 -3.97 -5.65
C THR A 72 10.98 -4.01 -4.52
N SER A 73 11.64 -5.15 -4.36
CA SER A 73 12.68 -5.38 -3.36
C SER A 73 13.86 -6.12 -3.99
N GLY A 74 14.88 -5.38 -4.42
CA GLY A 74 15.97 -5.93 -5.22
C GLY A 74 15.43 -6.48 -6.53
N ASP A 75 15.68 -7.77 -6.78
CA ASP A 75 15.38 -8.44 -8.06
C ASP A 75 13.98 -9.10 -8.06
N VAL A 76 13.17 -8.78 -7.04
CA VAL A 76 11.86 -9.39 -6.80
C VAL A 76 10.78 -8.31 -6.80
N GLU A 77 9.73 -8.53 -7.57
CA GLU A 77 8.48 -7.77 -7.50
C GLU A 77 7.40 -8.62 -6.83
N PHE A 78 6.75 -8.06 -5.81
CA PHE A 78 5.52 -8.60 -5.23
C PHE A 78 4.36 -7.78 -5.75
N ARG A 79 3.32 -8.43 -6.29
CA ARG A 79 2.12 -7.75 -6.78
C ARG A 79 0.88 -8.34 -6.13
N VAL A 80 0.01 -7.47 -5.66
CA VAL A 80 -1.30 -7.79 -5.11
C VAL A 80 -2.36 -7.13 -5.98
N THR A 81 -3.32 -7.91 -6.46
CA THR A 81 -4.49 -7.47 -7.23
C THR A 81 -5.74 -8.18 -6.74
N TYR A 82 -6.93 -7.71 -7.12
CA TYR A 82 -8.14 -8.53 -6.98
C TYR A 82 -8.09 -9.71 -7.95
N ALA A 83 -8.54 -10.87 -7.49
CA ALA A 83 -8.80 -12.00 -8.36
C ALA A 83 -10.08 -11.74 -9.18
N HIS A 84 -10.19 -12.37 -10.35
CA HIS A 84 -11.40 -12.27 -11.16
C HIS A 84 -12.60 -13.07 -10.61
N CYS A 85 -12.42 -13.78 -9.48
CA CYS A 85 -13.44 -14.64 -8.89
C CYS A 85 -13.54 -14.45 -7.37
N GLY A 86 -14.75 -14.15 -6.90
CA GLY A 86 -15.08 -13.98 -5.48
C GLY A 86 -14.32 -12.84 -4.79
N ASP A 87 -14.41 -12.81 -3.46
CA ASP A 87 -13.73 -11.82 -2.62
C ASP A 87 -12.30 -12.29 -2.29
N LEU A 88 -11.49 -12.46 -3.34
CA LEU A 88 -10.11 -12.95 -3.24
C LEU A 88 -9.11 -11.93 -3.79
N LEU A 89 -7.93 -11.92 -3.18
CA LEU A 89 -6.75 -11.24 -3.65
C LEU A 89 -5.83 -12.25 -4.35
N GLU A 90 -5.34 -11.88 -5.52
CA GLU A 90 -4.23 -12.56 -6.17
C GLU A 90 -2.91 -11.92 -5.71
N VAL A 91 -2.11 -12.69 -4.99
CA VAL A 91 -0.76 -12.30 -4.56
C VAL A 91 0.23 -13.07 -5.40
N SER A 92 1.12 -12.36 -6.07
CA SER A 92 2.13 -12.97 -6.92
C SER A 92 3.51 -12.43 -6.62
N ARG A 93 4.51 -13.28 -6.80
CA ARG A 93 5.92 -12.92 -6.74
C ARG A 93 6.53 -13.19 -8.10
N ILE A 94 7.26 -12.20 -8.61
CA ILE A 94 8.09 -12.33 -9.80
C ILE A 94 9.53 -12.14 -9.38
N HIS A 95 10.39 -13.08 -9.76
CA HIS A 95 11.84 -12.93 -9.76
C HIS A 95 12.26 -12.84 -11.24
N ASN A 96 13.31 -12.09 -11.56
CA ASN A 96 13.78 -11.95 -12.94
C ASN A 96 13.85 -13.34 -13.63
N ASP A 97 13.22 -13.46 -14.81
CA ASP A 97 13.12 -14.67 -15.63
C ASP A 97 12.29 -15.85 -15.08
N GLU A 98 11.60 -15.71 -13.95
CA GLU A 98 10.69 -16.75 -13.44
C GLU A 98 9.22 -16.50 -13.82
N ASN A 99 8.50 -17.59 -14.11
CA ASN A 99 7.06 -17.53 -14.33
C ASN A 99 6.33 -17.06 -13.06
N ARG A 100 5.39 -16.15 -13.24
CA ARG A 100 4.52 -15.67 -12.17
C ARG A 100 3.73 -16.85 -11.59
N VAL A 101 3.90 -17.11 -10.29
CA VAL A 101 3.06 -18.05 -9.55
C VAL A 101 2.08 -17.25 -8.69
N PRO A 102 0.80 -17.13 -9.10
CA PRO A 102 -0.21 -16.47 -8.29
C PRO A 102 -0.66 -17.39 -7.15
N GLN A 103 -0.86 -16.79 -5.98
CA GLN A 103 -1.48 -17.38 -4.81
C GLN A 103 -2.74 -16.58 -4.48
N LEU A 104 -3.87 -17.28 -4.34
CA LEU A 104 -5.11 -16.66 -3.91
C LEU A 104 -5.15 -16.55 -2.39
N MET A 105 -5.58 -15.40 -1.90
CA MET A 105 -5.78 -15.09 -0.49
C MET A 105 -7.17 -14.48 -0.28
N PRO A 106 -7.84 -14.70 0.86
CA PRO A 106 -9.11 -14.03 1.15
C PRO A 106 -8.90 -12.51 1.25
N ALA A 107 -9.77 -11.72 0.61
CA ALA A 107 -9.66 -10.26 0.61
C ALA A 107 -10.09 -9.58 1.92
N GLY A 108 -10.64 -10.34 2.87
CA GLY A 108 -11.23 -9.81 4.10
C GLY A 108 -12.61 -9.19 3.87
N ASN A 109 -13.29 -8.82 4.95
CA ASN A 109 -14.58 -8.14 4.87
C ASN A 109 -14.35 -6.63 4.73
N ASN A 110 -14.87 -6.03 3.65
CA ASN A 110 -14.80 -4.57 3.41
C ASN A 110 -16.04 -3.82 3.93
N ASP A 111 -16.84 -4.43 4.81
CA ASP A 111 -17.98 -3.76 5.45
C ASP A 111 -17.52 -2.51 6.22
N PRO A 112 -17.93 -1.30 5.79
CA PRO A 112 -17.51 -0.06 6.43
C PRO A 112 -17.92 0.02 7.90
N VAL A 113 -19.04 -0.60 8.27
CA VAL A 113 -19.54 -0.59 9.67
C VAL A 113 -18.63 -1.44 10.55
N GLY A 114 -18.26 -2.64 10.09
CA GLY A 114 -17.25 -3.47 10.74
C GLY A 114 -15.92 -2.75 10.92
N LEU A 115 -15.38 -2.16 9.86
CA LEU A 115 -14.09 -1.45 9.89
C LEU A 115 -14.09 -0.24 10.83
N ILE A 116 -15.14 0.59 10.79
CA ILE A 116 -15.28 1.73 11.69
C ILE A 116 -15.46 1.26 13.14
N SER A 117 -16.18 0.18 13.37
CA SER A 117 -16.34 -0.41 14.70
C SER A 117 -14.99 -0.90 15.23
N GLU A 118 -14.18 -1.57 14.42
CA GLU A 118 -12.83 -2.01 14.81
C GLU A 118 -11.90 -0.85 15.20
N GLU A 119 -11.96 0.28 14.48
CA GLU A 119 -11.15 1.46 14.79
C GLU A 119 -11.69 2.30 15.97
N LEU A 120 -13.03 2.35 16.17
CA LEU A 120 -13.67 3.19 17.19
C LEU A 120 -13.96 2.48 18.52
N ILE A 121 -13.90 1.15 18.58
CA ILE A 121 -14.08 0.43 19.85
C ILE A 121 -12.91 0.76 20.78
N ARG A 122 -13.26 1.58 21.79
CA ARG A 122 -12.40 2.16 22.83
C ARG A 122 -11.43 1.15 23.44
N GLY A 123 -10.14 1.39 23.22
CA GLY A 123 -9.06 0.71 23.95
C GLY A 123 -8.30 -0.36 23.16
N GLY A 124 -8.63 -0.57 21.89
CA GLY A 124 -7.84 -1.44 21.02
C GLY A 124 -6.41 -0.90 20.83
N PRO A 125 -5.36 -1.73 20.89
CA PRO A 125 -3.97 -1.33 20.62
C PRO A 125 -3.73 -0.90 19.16
N HIS A 126 -4.72 -1.07 18.28
CA HIS A 126 -4.63 -0.86 16.85
C HIS A 126 -4.80 0.62 16.48
N ARG A 127 -3.74 1.41 16.64
CA ARG A 127 -3.65 2.81 16.16
C ARG A 127 -3.29 2.87 14.67
N VAL A 128 -3.88 1.98 13.87
CA VAL A 128 -3.45 1.71 12.50
C VAL A 128 -3.74 2.91 11.60
N TYR A 129 -4.98 3.40 11.62
CA TYR A 129 -5.37 4.58 10.86
C TYR A 129 -4.66 5.85 11.32
N LEU A 130 -4.55 6.08 12.63
CA LEU A 130 -3.91 7.29 13.17
C LEU A 130 -2.41 7.36 12.83
N ASN A 131 -1.70 6.24 12.89
CA ASN A 131 -0.28 6.20 12.53
C ASN A 131 -0.11 6.43 11.03
N ALA A 132 -0.99 5.86 10.20
CA ALA A 132 -1.02 6.12 8.76
C ALA A 132 -1.23 7.61 8.48
N LEU A 133 -2.27 8.20 9.08
CA LEU A 133 -2.62 9.61 8.94
C LEU A 133 -1.45 10.51 9.37
N ASN A 134 -0.83 10.25 10.52
CA ASN A 134 0.32 11.04 10.98
C ASN A 134 1.52 10.95 10.04
N CYS A 135 1.69 9.82 9.32
CA CYS A 135 2.77 9.64 8.35
C CYS A 135 2.57 10.51 7.09
N VAL A 136 1.32 10.73 6.66
CA VAL A 136 1.01 11.41 5.37
C VAL A 136 0.13 12.64 5.50
N ARG A 137 -0.05 13.17 6.71
CA ARG A 137 -0.98 14.27 7.01
C ARG A 137 -0.81 15.47 6.08
N ASP A 138 0.44 15.81 5.78
CA ASP A 138 0.75 17.00 4.98
C ASP A 138 0.52 16.77 3.46
N LEU A 139 0.06 15.58 3.05
CA LEU A 139 -0.23 15.17 1.67
C LEU A 139 -1.71 15.03 1.33
N LEU A 140 -2.58 15.11 2.35
CA LEU A 140 -4.04 15.00 2.27
C LEU A 140 -4.68 16.38 2.16
#